data_AF-A0A813K8M0-F1
#
_entry.id   AF-A0A813K8M0-F1
#
_cell.length_a   1.000
_cell.length_b   1.000
_cell.length_c   1.000
_cell.angle_alpha   90.00
_cell.angle_beta   90.00
_cell.angle_gamma   90.00
#
_symmetry.space_group_name_H-M   'P 1'
#
loop_
_entity.id
_entity.type
_entity.pdbx_description
1 polymer ?
#
loop_
_entity_poly.entity_id
_entity_poly.type
_entity_poly.pdbx_seq_one_letter_code
_entity_poly.pdbx_strand_id
1 'polypeptide(L)'
;MLLQGKQLTAEQAHKNGIVDKVAEDVVGEAAALALARPPSPVSKHPVPHASKFYVASSALEQGLLAATRMTPGAVAPFSIISCLKAAYSKLSFEDGLRVEDEEFSKLLHSVQSAALRHLFFAERLTQKVPGLDGSQAQPLRRIGIVGAGLMGGGIGMCFAEKGIPVVLKDAKQEWLDDGMKRVCALWASQMKRGRISHDKFRRLVGLVKPTLSYSDFSDVDIVIEAVPEIMDLKKQIFRDVEQVIPPHALICTNTSGLSIDEMASVLTNPSRVMGTHFFSPASVMQLLENVRASQSSDRTLATGMAMGKKTVLVGNCDGFVATACSHPTAQRPGCFGRKVLTLIRSMLLRRPLAWQWGRWRWATLLVKRSSGSNARPKVT
;
A
#
# COMPACT_ATOMS: atom_id res chain seq x y z
N MET A 1 -3.64 4.60 -22.26
CA MET A 1 -3.09 3.27 -21.88
C MET A 1 -1.59 3.38 -21.59
N LEU A 2 -0.77 3.73 -22.59
CA LEU A 2 0.69 3.79 -22.50
C LEU A 2 1.22 4.67 -21.35
N LEU A 3 0.75 5.92 -21.23
CA LEU A 3 1.24 6.86 -20.22
C LEU A 3 0.99 6.44 -18.76
N GLN A 4 -0.04 5.62 -18.51
CA GLN A 4 -0.43 5.20 -17.16
C GLN A 4 -0.05 3.75 -16.86
N GLY A 5 0.40 2.98 -17.85
CA GLY A 5 0.59 1.53 -17.72
C GLY A 5 -0.69 0.79 -17.32
N LYS A 6 -1.87 1.32 -17.67
CA LYS A 6 -3.15 0.78 -17.22
C LYS A 6 -3.46 -0.53 -17.95
N GLN A 7 -3.71 -1.59 -17.19
CA GLN A 7 -4.22 -2.86 -17.72
C GLN A 7 -5.71 -2.74 -18.06
N LEU A 8 -6.13 -3.43 -19.11
CA LEU A 8 -7.51 -3.51 -19.56
C LEU A 8 -8.04 -4.94 -19.35
N THR A 9 -9.32 -5.06 -19.03
CA THR A 9 -9.99 -6.38 -19.07
C THR A 9 -10.17 -6.84 -20.52
N ALA A 10 -10.45 -8.13 -20.74
CA ALA A 10 -10.67 -8.66 -22.09
C ALA A 10 -11.82 -7.93 -22.80
N GLU A 11 -12.90 -7.64 -22.09
CA GLU A 11 -14.07 -6.91 -22.60
C GLU A 11 -13.73 -5.47 -22.95
N GLN A 12 -12.92 -4.81 -22.12
CA GLN A 12 -12.44 -3.46 -22.40
C GLN A 12 -11.50 -3.45 -23.60
N ALA A 13 -10.58 -4.41 -23.72
CA ALA A 13 -9.68 -4.52 -24.85
C ALA A 13 -10.46 -4.75 -26.15
N HIS A 14 -11.48 -5.59 -26.13
CA HIS A 14 -12.34 -5.87 -27.28
C HIS A 14 -13.13 -4.62 -27.69
N LYS A 15 -13.77 -3.94 -26.73
CA LYS A 15 -14.50 -2.69 -26.97
C LYS A 15 -13.62 -1.58 -27.57
N ASN A 16 -12.33 -1.56 -27.23
CA ASN A 16 -11.37 -0.59 -27.76
C ASN A 16 -10.67 -1.06 -29.05
N GLY A 17 -11.04 -2.22 -29.60
CA GLY A 17 -10.46 -2.75 -30.85
C GLY A 17 -9.01 -3.22 -30.72
N ILE A 18 -8.55 -3.52 -29.50
CA ILE A 18 -7.20 -4.07 -29.25
C ILE A 18 -7.19 -5.59 -29.49
N VAL A 19 -8.31 -6.26 -29.23
CA VAL A 19 -8.50 -7.69 -29.51
C VAL A 19 -9.75 -7.89 -30.36
N ASP A 20 -9.67 -8.78 -31.34
CA ASP A 20 -10.76 -9.03 -32.29
C ASP A 20 -11.93 -9.80 -31.67
N LYS A 21 -11.68 -10.67 -30.69
CA LYS A 21 -12.69 -11.52 -30.04
C LYS A 21 -12.28 -11.89 -28.61
N VAL A 22 -13.29 -12.09 -27.75
CA VAL A 22 -13.13 -12.69 -26.41
C VAL A 22 -13.76 -14.07 -26.45
N ALA A 23 -13.05 -15.10 -26.01
CA ALA A 23 -13.50 -16.48 -26.05
C ALA A 23 -13.01 -17.28 -24.82
N GLU A 24 -13.73 -18.34 -24.49
CA GLU A 24 -13.30 -19.31 -23.45
C GLU A 24 -12.25 -20.28 -24.01
N ASP A 25 -12.47 -20.85 -25.20
CA ASP A 25 -11.47 -21.62 -25.94
C ASP A 25 -10.62 -20.70 -26.83
N VAL A 26 -9.60 -20.08 -26.22
CA VAL A 26 -8.70 -19.15 -26.90
C VAL A 26 -7.92 -19.84 -28.03
N VAL A 27 -7.54 -21.11 -27.85
CA VAL A 27 -6.67 -21.82 -28.81
C VAL A 27 -7.46 -22.24 -30.04
N GLY A 28 -8.64 -22.83 -29.87
CA GLY A 28 -9.50 -23.24 -30.97
C GLY A 28 -9.93 -22.05 -31.83
N GLU A 29 -10.34 -20.96 -31.19
CA GLU A 29 -10.76 -19.73 -31.87
C GLU A 29 -9.59 -19.03 -32.59
N ALA A 30 -8.40 -18.98 -31.98
CA ALA A 30 -7.21 -18.45 -32.64
C ALA A 30 -6.79 -19.29 -33.85
N ALA A 31 -6.87 -20.62 -33.76
CA ALA A 31 -6.57 -21.51 -34.87
C ALA A 31 -7.56 -21.33 -36.02
N ALA A 32 -8.86 -21.28 -35.72
CA ALA A 32 -9.90 -21.01 -36.73
C ALA A 32 -9.70 -19.65 -37.41
N LEU A 33 -9.37 -18.61 -36.62
CA LEU A 33 -9.10 -17.27 -37.16
C LEU A 33 -7.86 -17.25 -38.06
N ALA A 34 -6.78 -17.93 -37.67
CA ALA A 34 -5.55 -17.99 -38.46
C ALA A 34 -5.75 -18.76 -39.79
N LEU A 35 -6.60 -19.80 -39.79
CA LEU A 35 -6.98 -20.53 -41.00
C LEU A 35 -7.87 -19.68 -41.92
N ALA A 36 -8.81 -18.92 -41.37
CA ALA A 36 -9.72 -18.06 -42.13
C ALA A 36 -9.04 -16.80 -42.66
N ARG A 37 -8.11 -16.23 -41.89
CA ARG A 37 -7.39 -14.99 -42.20
C ARG A 37 -5.91 -15.18 -41.83
N PRO A 38 -5.07 -15.59 -42.80
CA PRO A 38 -3.65 -15.77 -42.58
C PRO A 38 -3.02 -14.50 -41.98
N PRO A 39 -2.16 -14.62 -40.95
CA PRO A 39 -1.58 -13.47 -40.29
C PRO A 39 -0.65 -12.71 -41.24
N SER A 40 -0.82 -11.39 -41.30
CA SER A 40 0.09 -10.48 -42.00
C SER A 40 1.14 -9.91 -41.02
N PRO A 41 2.37 -9.61 -41.47
CA PRO A 41 3.32 -8.85 -40.66
C PRO A 41 2.73 -7.50 -40.26
N VAL A 42 2.96 -7.07 -39.01
CA VAL A 42 2.46 -5.79 -38.44
C VAL A 42 2.76 -4.59 -39.35
N SER A 43 3.92 -4.57 -40.00
CA SER A 43 4.33 -3.54 -40.96
C SER A 43 3.39 -3.37 -42.16
N LYS A 44 2.61 -4.40 -42.49
CA LYS A 44 1.64 -4.41 -43.60
C LYS A 44 0.21 -4.11 -43.14
N HIS A 45 -0.02 -3.95 -41.83
CA HIS A 45 -1.35 -3.60 -41.35
C HIS A 45 -1.67 -2.16 -41.78
N PRO A 46 -2.93 -1.89 -42.17
CA PRO A 46 -3.34 -0.55 -42.56
C PRO A 46 -3.13 0.41 -41.39
N VAL A 47 -2.26 1.39 -41.57
CA VAL A 47 -2.14 2.53 -40.64
C VAL A 47 -3.36 3.41 -40.89
N PRO A 48 -4.22 3.67 -39.90
CA PRO A 48 -5.42 4.45 -40.15
C PRO A 48 -5.05 5.87 -40.64
N HIS A 49 -5.63 6.30 -41.76
CA HIS A 49 -5.30 7.58 -42.39
C HIS A 49 -5.51 8.78 -41.46
N ALA A 50 -4.58 9.75 -41.57
CA ALA A 50 -4.43 10.94 -40.72
C ALA A 50 -5.66 11.87 -40.60
N SER A 51 -6.71 11.72 -41.40
CA SER A 51 -7.90 12.60 -41.36
C SER A 51 -8.74 12.43 -40.09
N LYS A 52 -8.69 11.27 -39.42
CA LYS A 52 -9.29 11.09 -38.08
C LYS A 52 -8.38 11.59 -36.93
N PHE A 53 -7.16 12.04 -37.23
CA PHE A 53 -6.11 12.32 -36.24
C PHE A 53 -5.69 13.80 -36.14
N TYR A 54 -6.27 14.73 -36.92
CA TYR A 54 -6.05 16.17 -36.69
C TYR A 54 -6.58 16.62 -35.30
N VAL A 55 -7.50 15.85 -34.73
CA VAL A 55 -7.99 15.95 -33.34
C VAL A 55 -6.97 15.39 -32.32
N ALA A 56 -5.92 14.68 -32.76
CA ALA A 56 -4.97 13.98 -31.89
C ALA A 56 -3.76 14.80 -31.46
N SER A 57 -3.39 15.90 -32.14
CA SER A 57 -2.30 16.79 -31.68
C SER A 57 -2.62 17.41 -30.32
N SER A 58 -3.84 17.95 -30.18
CA SER A 58 -4.35 18.47 -28.90
C SER A 58 -4.52 17.36 -27.86
N ALA A 59 -4.93 16.14 -28.26
CA ALA A 59 -5.06 15.01 -27.36
C ALA A 59 -3.70 14.52 -26.81
N LEU A 60 -2.64 14.52 -27.63
CA LEU A 60 -1.28 14.17 -27.21
C LEU A 60 -0.71 15.22 -26.24
N GLU A 61 -0.95 16.51 -26.50
CA GLU A 61 -0.55 17.59 -25.60
C GLU A 61 -1.30 17.54 -24.26
N GLN A 62 -2.62 17.32 -24.30
CA GLN A 62 -3.43 17.10 -23.11
C GLN A 62 -2.98 15.84 -22.34
N GLY A 63 -2.66 14.76 -23.05
CA GLY A 63 -2.10 13.54 -22.48
C GLY A 63 -0.77 13.79 -21.77
N LEU A 64 0.11 14.60 -22.36
CA LEU A 64 1.38 14.98 -21.78
C LEU A 64 1.21 15.87 -20.54
N LEU A 65 0.31 16.86 -20.59
CA LEU A 65 -0.04 17.70 -19.44
C LEU A 65 -0.59 16.85 -18.29
N ALA A 66 -1.46 15.89 -18.60
CA ALA A 66 -1.99 14.96 -17.61
C ALA A 66 -0.88 14.08 -17.00
N ALA A 67 0.00 13.51 -17.83
CA ALA A 67 1.13 12.69 -17.36
C ALA A 67 2.12 13.51 -16.51
N THR A 68 2.42 14.74 -16.92
CA THR A 68 3.31 15.65 -16.17
C THR A 68 2.72 16.01 -14.81
N ARG A 69 1.39 16.21 -14.73
CA ARG A 69 0.68 16.43 -13.46
C ARG A 69 0.67 15.18 -12.57
N MET A 70 0.51 13.99 -13.17
CA MET A 70 0.42 12.73 -12.44
C MET A 70 1.77 12.24 -11.92
N THR A 71 2.83 12.36 -12.73
CA THR A 71 4.19 11.91 -12.42
C THR A 71 5.20 13.00 -12.74
N PRO A 72 5.29 14.05 -11.90
CA PRO A 72 6.23 15.15 -12.14
C PRO A 72 7.68 14.64 -12.14
N GLY A 73 8.45 15.03 -13.15
CA GLY A 73 9.85 14.64 -13.32
C GLY A 73 10.10 13.28 -13.98
N ALA A 74 9.05 12.53 -14.35
CA ALA A 74 9.20 11.29 -15.09
C ALA A 74 9.58 11.55 -16.56
N VAL A 75 10.63 10.87 -17.05
CA VAL A 75 11.12 11.05 -18.43
C VAL A 75 10.40 10.18 -19.46
N ALA A 76 9.90 9.01 -19.06
CA ALA A 76 9.26 8.05 -19.97
C ALA A 76 8.00 8.60 -20.70
N PRO A 77 7.12 9.39 -20.06
CA PRO A 77 5.97 9.98 -20.76
C PRO A 77 6.34 10.81 -21.98
N PHE A 78 7.46 11.55 -21.94
CA PHE A 78 7.90 12.38 -23.06
C PHE A 78 8.35 11.51 -24.25
N SER A 79 9.18 10.50 -23.99
CA SER A 79 9.63 9.53 -25.00
C SER A 79 8.45 8.78 -25.64
N ILE A 80 7.45 8.37 -24.86
CA ILE A 80 6.23 7.73 -25.40
C ILE A 80 5.51 8.68 -26.39
N ILE A 81 5.41 9.96 -26.05
CA ILE A 81 4.78 10.96 -26.94
C ILE A 81 5.62 11.19 -28.20
N SER A 82 6.96 11.17 -28.12
CA SER A 82 7.83 11.22 -29.30
C SER A 82 7.53 10.06 -30.26
N CYS A 83 7.47 8.82 -29.76
CA CYS A 83 7.15 7.66 -30.59
C CYS A 83 5.76 7.77 -31.22
N LEU A 84 4.78 8.22 -30.45
CA LEU A 84 3.43 8.46 -30.97
C LEU A 84 3.43 9.53 -32.05
N LYS A 85 4.12 10.67 -31.86
CA LYS A 85 4.25 11.72 -32.87
C LYS A 85 4.88 11.17 -34.16
N ALA A 86 5.93 10.36 -34.05
CA ALA A 86 6.59 9.73 -35.20
C ALA A 86 5.62 8.86 -36.00
N ALA A 87 4.77 8.08 -35.32
CA ALA A 87 3.72 7.29 -35.98
C ALA A 87 2.68 8.15 -36.73
N TYR A 88 2.48 9.41 -36.33
CA TYR A 88 1.52 10.32 -36.98
C TYR A 88 2.14 11.24 -38.04
N SER A 89 3.43 11.53 -37.97
CA SER A 89 4.10 12.51 -38.83
C SER A 89 4.38 12.04 -40.26
N LYS A 90 3.62 11.05 -40.76
CA LYS A 90 3.76 10.40 -42.08
C LYS A 90 5.15 9.79 -42.34
N LEU A 91 5.85 9.41 -41.28
CA LEU A 91 7.05 8.59 -41.38
C LEU A 91 6.67 7.19 -41.87
N SER A 92 7.60 6.50 -42.55
CA SER A 92 7.40 5.08 -42.86
C SER A 92 7.33 4.26 -41.57
N PHE A 93 6.80 3.03 -41.64
CA PHE A 93 6.79 2.13 -40.48
C PHE A 93 8.21 1.90 -39.93
N GLU A 94 9.20 1.77 -40.81
CA GLU A 94 10.62 1.60 -40.45
C GLU A 94 11.19 2.83 -39.76
N ASP A 95 10.85 4.03 -40.24
CA ASP A 95 11.27 5.28 -39.59
C ASP A 95 10.64 5.45 -38.21
N GLY A 96 9.37 5.06 -38.05
CA GLY A 96 8.70 5.05 -36.75
C GLY A 96 9.36 4.09 -35.76
N LEU A 97 9.74 2.88 -36.21
CA LEU A 97 10.49 1.93 -35.40
C LEU A 97 11.88 2.47 -35.00
N ARG A 98 12.55 3.20 -35.89
CA ARG A 98 13.84 3.84 -35.56
C ARG A 98 13.70 4.86 -34.43
N VAL A 99 12.67 5.70 -34.48
CA VAL A 99 12.38 6.64 -33.38
C VAL A 99 12.05 5.88 -32.08
N GLU A 100 11.29 4.79 -32.18
CA GLU A 100 10.99 3.96 -31.01
C GLU A 100 12.25 3.35 -30.40
N ASP A 101 13.16 2.82 -31.22
CA ASP A 101 14.44 2.24 -30.77
C ASP A 101 15.35 3.29 -30.11
N GLU A 102 15.45 4.49 -30.70
CA GLU A 102 16.23 5.60 -30.15
C GLU A 102 15.68 6.04 -28.77
N GLU A 103 14.38 6.28 -28.67
CA GLU A 103 13.73 6.71 -27.43
C GLU A 103 13.73 5.58 -26.38
N PHE A 104 13.54 4.32 -26.79
CA PHE A 104 13.64 3.17 -25.90
C PHE A 104 15.05 3.01 -25.34
N SER A 105 16.08 3.06 -26.19
CA SER A 105 17.49 2.95 -25.79
C SER A 105 17.87 4.02 -24.78
N LYS A 106 17.47 5.27 -25.05
CA LYS A 106 17.63 6.40 -24.11
C LYS A 106 17.00 6.11 -22.75
N LEU A 107 15.77 5.59 -22.71
CA LEU A 107 15.10 5.25 -21.46
C LEU A 107 15.75 4.06 -20.76
N LEU A 108 16.15 3.02 -21.48
CA LEU A 108 16.73 1.79 -20.94
C LEU A 108 17.97 2.08 -20.09
N HIS A 109 18.83 2.97 -20.59
CA HIS A 109 20.07 3.42 -19.96
C HIS A 109 19.90 4.55 -18.94
N SER A 110 18.68 5.06 -18.75
CA SER A 110 18.42 6.11 -17.77
C SER A 110 18.47 5.61 -16.33
N VAL A 111 18.91 6.47 -15.42
CA VAL A 111 18.92 6.21 -13.97
C VAL A 111 17.50 5.94 -13.45
N GLN A 112 16.48 6.64 -13.96
CA GLN A 112 15.09 6.42 -13.55
C GLN A 112 14.62 5.00 -13.90
N SER A 113 14.93 4.52 -15.11
CA SER A 113 14.56 3.17 -15.53
C SER A 113 15.30 2.10 -14.71
N ALA A 114 16.61 2.29 -14.47
CA ALA A 114 17.38 1.39 -13.59
C ALA A 114 16.80 1.34 -12.16
N ALA A 115 16.43 2.49 -11.59
CA ALA A 115 15.84 2.59 -10.27
C ALA A 115 14.45 1.92 -10.19
N LEU A 116 13.59 2.11 -11.19
CA LEU A 116 12.27 1.48 -11.26
C LEU A 116 12.36 -0.04 -11.43
N ARG A 117 13.30 -0.55 -12.24
CA ARG A 117 13.59 -1.99 -12.35
C ARG A 117 14.10 -2.55 -11.02
N HIS A 118 15.00 -1.83 -10.35
CA HIS A 118 15.46 -2.22 -9.02
C HIS A 118 14.29 -2.32 -8.03
N LEU A 119 13.40 -1.32 -8.00
CA LEU A 119 12.22 -1.30 -7.14
C LEU A 119 11.29 -2.49 -7.42
N PHE A 120 11.07 -2.82 -8.69
CA PHE A 120 10.26 -3.95 -9.12
C PHE A 120 10.79 -5.29 -8.59
N PHE A 121 12.11 -5.49 -8.57
CA PHE A 121 12.73 -6.67 -7.98
C PHE A 121 12.76 -6.61 -6.46
N ALA A 122 13.06 -5.45 -5.88
CA ALA A 122 13.09 -5.25 -4.43
C ALA A 122 11.76 -5.61 -3.78
N GLU A 123 10.63 -5.20 -4.37
CA GLU A 123 9.29 -5.54 -3.88
C GLU A 123 9.02 -7.05 -3.87
N ARG A 124 9.51 -7.80 -4.87
CA ARG A 124 9.37 -9.27 -4.88
C ARG A 124 10.26 -9.95 -3.86
N LEU A 125 11.45 -9.40 -3.65
CA LEU A 125 12.41 -9.95 -2.69
C LEU A 125 11.93 -9.82 -1.25
N THR A 126 11.06 -8.86 -0.92
CA THR A 126 10.56 -8.75 0.46
C THR A 126 9.63 -9.89 0.86
N GLN A 127 9.04 -10.58 -0.10
CA GLN A 127 8.26 -11.79 0.13
C GLN A 127 9.14 -13.03 0.35
N LYS A 128 10.42 -12.98 -0.05
CA LYS A 128 11.37 -14.07 0.14
C LYS A 128 12.16 -13.84 1.42
N VAL A 129 11.59 -14.26 2.54
CA VAL A 129 12.22 -14.15 3.85
C VAL A 129 13.02 -15.43 4.15
N PRO A 130 14.35 -15.35 4.30
CA PRO A 130 15.16 -16.50 4.68
C PRO A 130 14.64 -17.16 5.97
N GLY A 131 14.50 -18.48 5.96
CA GLY A 131 14.01 -19.25 7.11
C GLY A 131 12.48 -19.32 7.24
N LEU A 132 11.72 -18.71 6.32
CA LEU A 132 10.27 -18.92 6.20
C LEU A 132 9.90 -19.77 4.97
N ASP A 133 10.89 -20.37 4.32
CA ASP A 133 10.69 -21.20 3.13
C ASP A 133 9.85 -22.45 3.49
N GLY A 134 8.70 -22.61 2.83
CA GLY A 134 7.77 -23.73 3.09
C GLY A 134 6.79 -23.51 4.24
N SER A 135 6.94 -22.43 5.03
CA SER A 135 6.01 -22.09 6.10
C SER A 135 4.65 -21.67 5.55
N GLN A 136 3.59 -22.31 6.04
CA GLN A 136 2.23 -22.02 5.60
C GLN A 136 1.58 -20.92 6.45
N ALA A 137 1.14 -19.86 5.78
CA ALA A 137 0.27 -18.86 6.39
C ALA A 137 -1.09 -19.46 6.74
N GLN A 138 -1.63 -19.13 7.90
CA GLN A 138 -2.99 -19.53 8.24
C GLN A 138 -4.00 -18.64 7.50
N PRO A 139 -5.13 -19.18 7.03
CA PRO A 139 -6.22 -18.38 6.50
C PRO A 139 -6.80 -17.44 7.57
N LEU A 140 -7.08 -16.19 7.20
CA LEU A 140 -7.77 -15.23 8.05
C LEU A 140 -9.23 -15.13 7.63
N ARG A 141 -10.13 -15.68 8.45
CA ARG A 141 -11.58 -15.73 8.24
C ARG A 141 -12.30 -14.68 9.08
N ARG A 142 -11.76 -14.30 10.23
CA ARG A 142 -12.27 -13.19 11.05
C ARG A 142 -11.13 -12.53 11.82
N ILE A 143 -11.20 -11.22 11.97
CA ILE A 143 -10.19 -10.46 12.71
C ILE A 143 -10.80 -9.69 13.89
N GLY A 144 -10.05 -9.57 14.97
CA GLY A 144 -10.33 -8.66 16.08
C GLY A 144 -9.42 -7.44 16.02
N ILE A 145 -9.93 -6.28 16.41
CA ILE A 145 -9.15 -5.04 16.55
C ILE A 145 -9.44 -4.43 17.90
N VAL A 146 -8.39 -4.10 18.65
CA VAL A 146 -8.51 -3.40 19.93
C VAL A 146 -8.12 -1.94 19.72
N GLY A 147 -9.10 -1.05 19.88
CA GLY A 147 -9.03 0.39 19.61
C GLY A 147 -9.79 0.76 18.33
N ALA A 148 -10.83 1.58 18.45
CA ALA A 148 -11.65 2.09 17.35
C ALA A 148 -11.21 3.49 16.87
N GLY A 149 -10.07 3.98 17.36
CA GLY A 149 -9.46 5.23 16.92
C GLY A 149 -9.04 5.23 15.44
N LEU A 150 -8.30 6.27 15.02
CA LEU A 150 -7.91 6.46 13.62
C LEU A 150 -7.23 5.21 13.00
N MET A 151 -6.29 4.61 13.72
CA MET A 151 -5.54 3.46 13.24
C MET A 151 -6.41 2.21 13.19
N GLY A 152 -7.05 1.83 14.30
CA GLY A 152 -7.84 0.61 14.36
C GLY A 152 -9.03 0.60 13.40
N GLY A 153 -9.75 1.72 13.24
CA GLY A 153 -10.78 1.85 12.20
C GLY A 153 -10.22 1.67 10.79
N GLY A 154 -9.08 2.30 10.48
CA GLY A 154 -8.42 2.17 9.19
C GLY A 154 -7.86 0.77 8.91
N ILE A 155 -7.36 0.08 9.93
CA ILE A 155 -6.93 -1.33 9.85
C ILE A 155 -8.15 -2.21 9.57
N GLY A 156 -9.26 -2.01 10.29
CA GLY A 156 -10.51 -2.74 10.07
C GLY A 156 -11.01 -2.62 8.64
N MET A 157 -10.96 -1.41 8.08
CA MET A 157 -11.31 -1.18 6.67
C MET A 157 -10.46 -2.04 5.71
N CYS A 158 -9.16 -2.23 5.98
CA CYS A 158 -8.28 -3.03 5.12
C CYS A 158 -8.73 -4.49 4.99
N PHE A 159 -9.28 -5.07 6.06
CA PHE A 159 -9.76 -6.45 6.09
C PHE A 159 -11.21 -6.56 5.60
N ALA A 160 -12.08 -5.62 5.99
CA ALA A 160 -13.45 -5.56 5.49
C ALA A 160 -13.50 -5.41 3.96
N GLU A 161 -12.60 -4.63 3.36
CA GLU A 161 -12.49 -4.47 1.90
C GLU A 161 -12.08 -5.77 1.17
N LYS A 162 -11.49 -6.73 1.88
CA LYS A 162 -11.19 -8.08 1.39
C LYS A 162 -12.32 -9.08 1.66
N GLY A 163 -13.41 -8.64 2.27
CA GLY A 163 -14.55 -9.48 2.64
C GLY A 163 -14.36 -10.25 3.95
N ILE A 164 -13.35 -9.90 4.76
CA ILE A 164 -13.08 -10.55 6.05
C ILE A 164 -13.84 -9.79 7.16
N PRO A 165 -14.75 -10.45 7.91
CA PRO A 165 -15.42 -9.87 9.07
C PRO A 165 -14.45 -9.32 10.14
N VAL A 166 -14.82 -8.19 10.73
CA VAL A 166 -14.02 -7.45 11.70
C VAL A 166 -14.81 -7.25 12.98
N VAL A 167 -14.26 -7.66 14.11
CA VAL A 167 -14.76 -7.30 15.44
C VAL A 167 -13.94 -6.10 15.94
N LEU A 168 -14.57 -4.94 16.03
CA LEU A 168 -13.93 -3.68 16.43
C LEU A 168 -14.28 -3.39 17.89
N LYS A 169 -13.30 -3.51 18.78
CA LYS A 169 -13.47 -3.30 20.21
C LYS A 169 -12.89 -1.96 20.65
N ASP A 170 -13.60 -1.22 21.50
CA ASP A 170 -13.04 -0.09 22.26
C ASP A 170 -13.44 -0.18 23.74
N ALA A 171 -12.86 0.67 24.60
CA ALA A 171 -13.13 0.70 26.03
C ALA A 171 -14.42 1.46 26.38
N LYS A 172 -14.88 2.38 25.51
CA LYS A 172 -16.07 3.20 25.75
C LYS A 172 -16.95 3.28 24.51
N GLN A 173 -18.27 3.32 24.73
CA GLN A 173 -19.25 3.45 23.66
C GLN A 173 -19.02 4.72 22.82
N GLU A 174 -18.70 5.84 23.46
CA GLU A 174 -18.38 7.11 22.77
C GLU A 174 -17.25 6.97 21.74
N TRP A 175 -16.16 6.29 22.11
CA TRP A 175 -14.98 6.11 21.25
C TRP A 175 -15.25 5.13 20.11
N LEU A 176 -16.02 4.08 20.41
CA LEU A 176 -16.47 3.08 19.46
C LEU A 176 -17.39 3.70 18.40
N ASP A 177 -18.39 4.48 18.83
CA ASP A 177 -19.33 5.18 17.94
C ASP A 177 -18.59 6.17 17.05
N ASP A 178 -17.65 6.93 17.60
CA ASP A 178 -16.84 7.86 16.82
C ASP A 178 -15.92 7.15 15.82
N GLY A 179 -15.36 6.00 16.20
CA GLY A 179 -14.62 5.12 15.29
C GLY A 179 -15.48 4.66 14.10
N MET A 180 -16.66 4.12 14.41
CA MET A 180 -17.62 3.65 13.41
C MET A 180 -18.10 4.79 12.51
N LYS A 181 -18.39 5.98 13.05
CA LYS A 181 -18.75 7.17 12.25
C LYS A 181 -17.66 7.52 11.24
N ARG A 182 -16.38 7.50 11.65
CA ARG A 182 -15.25 7.80 10.74
C ARG A 182 -15.13 6.75 9.62
N VAL A 183 -15.22 5.46 9.96
CA VAL A 183 -15.19 4.36 8.98
C VAL A 183 -16.32 4.49 7.97
N CYS A 184 -17.55 4.69 8.44
CA CYS A 184 -18.71 4.90 7.58
C CYS A 184 -18.57 6.14 6.69
N ALA A 185 -18.06 7.26 7.23
CA ALA A 185 -17.86 8.48 6.46
C ALA A 185 -16.84 8.31 5.32
N LEU A 186 -15.76 7.56 5.55
CA LEU A 186 -14.75 7.27 4.52
C LEU A 186 -15.35 6.46 3.36
N TRP A 187 -16.09 5.39 3.66
CA TRP A 187 -16.77 4.62 2.60
C TRP A 187 -17.88 5.42 1.91
N ALA A 188 -18.66 6.22 2.66
CA ALA A 188 -19.68 7.09 2.08
C ALA A 188 -19.05 8.12 1.11
N SER A 189 -17.87 8.65 1.43
CA SER A 189 -17.11 9.52 0.52
C SER A 189 -16.67 8.77 -0.74
N GLN A 190 -16.20 7.53 -0.63
CA GLN A 190 -15.86 6.71 -1.80
C GLN A 190 -17.08 6.42 -2.67
N MET A 191 -18.24 6.17 -2.06
CA MET A 191 -19.51 5.95 -2.74
C MET A 191 -19.98 7.20 -3.48
N LYS A 192 -19.97 8.38 -2.83
CA LYS A 192 -20.29 9.67 -3.46
C LYS A 192 -19.40 9.98 -4.66
N ARG A 193 -18.15 9.50 -4.64
CA ARG A 193 -17.18 9.64 -5.74
C ARG A 193 -17.31 8.54 -6.81
N GLY A 194 -18.32 7.68 -6.72
CA GLY A 194 -18.56 6.58 -7.67
C GLY A 194 -17.51 5.46 -7.64
N ARG A 195 -16.69 5.36 -6.58
CA ARG A 195 -15.65 4.32 -6.46
C ARG A 195 -16.18 2.99 -5.95
N ILE A 196 -17.28 3.01 -5.20
CA ILE A 196 -17.97 1.83 -4.70
C ILE A 196 -19.48 2.01 -4.91
N SER A 197 -20.19 0.91 -5.14
CA SER A 197 -21.66 0.90 -5.23
C SER A 197 -22.30 0.99 -3.85
N HIS A 198 -23.60 1.29 -3.83
CA HIS A 198 -24.41 1.32 -2.61
C HIS A 198 -24.48 -0.05 -1.93
N ASP A 199 -24.54 -1.14 -2.70
CA ASP A 199 -24.54 -2.51 -2.17
C ASP A 199 -23.20 -2.88 -1.56
N LYS A 200 -22.09 -2.48 -2.21
CA LYS A 200 -20.75 -2.68 -1.65
C LYS A 200 -20.59 -1.89 -0.35
N PHE A 201 -21.07 -0.66 -0.28
CA PHE A 201 -21.08 0.12 0.96
C PHE A 201 -21.81 -0.61 2.10
N ARG A 202 -23.05 -1.05 1.87
CA ARG A 202 -23.83 -1.80 2.88
C ARG A 202 -23.12 -3.07 3.34
N ARG A 203 -22.56 -3.84 2.41
CA ARG A 203 -21.79 -5.04 2.72
C ARG A 203 -20.58 -4.74 3.58
N LEU A 204 -19.80 -3.71 3.26
CA LEU A 204 -18.60 -3.34 4.02
C LEU A 204 -18.93 -2.92 5.45
N VAL A 205 -19.98 -2.11 5.62
CA VAL A 205 -20.46 -1.73 6.96
C VAL A 205 -20.94 -2.95 7.74
N GLY A 206 -21.69 -3.85 7.11
CA GLY A 206 -22.18 -5.08 7.75
C GLY A 206 -21.09 -6.08 8.15
N LEU A 207 -19.86 -5.95 7.62
CA LEU A 207 -18.72 -6.78 8.03
C LEU A 207 -18.06 -6.31 9.33
N VAL A 208 -18.36 -5.09 9.80
CA VAL A 208 -17.75 -4.53 11.01
C VAL A 208 -18.72 -4.64 12.18
N LYS A 209 -18.40 -5.50 13.15
CA LYS A 209 -19.13 -5.67 14.41
C LYS A 209 -18.46 -4.82 15.50
N PRO A 210 -19.04 -3.66 15.89
CA PRO A 210 -18.57 -2.91 17.04
C PRO A 210 -18.90 -3.64 18.34
N THR A 211 -17.99 -3.63 19.32
CA THR A 211 -18.21 -4.23 20.65
C THR A 211 -17.44 -3.52 21.76
N LEU A 212 -17.87 -3.69 23.01
CA LEU A 212 -17.13 -3.33 24.21
C LEU A 212 -16.48 -4.55 24.90
N SER A 213 -16.83 -5.76 24.47
CA SER A 213 -16.42 -7.01 25.14
C SER A 213 -15.32 -7.74 24.38
N TYR A 214 -14.36 -8.28 25.12
CA TYR A 214 -13.36 -9.21 24.58
C TYR A 214 -13.96 -10.58 24.23
N SER A 215 -15.09 -10.99 24.81
CA SER A 215 -15.72 -12.29 24.54
C SER A 215 -16.10 -12.50 23.07
N ASP A 216 -16.31 -11.41 22.33
CA ASP A 216 -16.57 -11.43 20.89
C ASP A 216 -15.34 -11.80 20.05
N PHE A 217 -14.18 -11.99 20.66
CA PHE A 217 -12.96 -12.48 20.00
C PHE A 217 -12.80 -14.02 20.04
N SER A 218 -13.80 -14.74 20.55
CA SER A 218 -13.75 -16.20 20.71
C SER A 218 -13.63 -17.00 19.41
N ASP A 219 -13.82 -16.39 18.24
CA ASP A 219 -13.70 -17.04 16.93
C ASP A 219 -12.87 -16.23 15.91
N VAL A 220 -12.00 -15.34 16.39
CA VAL A 220 -11.07 -14.60 15.52
C VAL A 220 -9.81 -15.42 15.26
N ASP A 221 -9.20 -15.23 14.09
CA ASP A 221 -7.92 -15.86 13.73
C ASP A 221 -6.72 -14.97 14.09
N ILE A 222 -6.97 -13.68 14.32
CA ILE A 222 -5.95 -12.69 14.68
C ILE A 222 -6.61 -11.52 15.40
N VAL A 223 -5.92 -11.00 16.41
CA VAL A 223 -6.23 -9.72 17.06
C VAL A 223 -5.11 -8.73 16.77
N ILE A 224 -5.46 -7.51 16.37
CA ILE A 224 -4.52 -6.40 16.18
C ILE A 224 -4.82 -5.30 17.20
N GLU A 225 -3.87 -5.05 18.10
CA GLU A 225 -3.91 -3.98 19.08
C GLU A 225 -3.49 -2.65 18.43
N ALA A 226 -4.32 -1.60 18.59
CA ALA A 226 -4.12 -0.26 18.03
C ALA A 226 -4.57 0.85 19.01
N VAL A 227 -4.22 0.69 20.29
CA VAL A 227 -4.47 1.62 21.40
C VAL A 227 -3.26 2.55 21.64
N PRO A 228 -3.36 3.56 22.55
CA PRO A 228 -2.25 4.46 22.86
C PRO A 228 -0.95 3.75 23.26
N GLU A 229 0.18 4.41 23.00
CA GLU A 229 1.54 3.91 23.26
C GLU A 229 1.89 3.94 24.76
N ILE A 230 1.27 3.06 25.53
CA ILE A 230 1.52 2.85 26.96
C ILE A 230 1.79 1.36 27.18
N MET A 231 3.00 1.01 27.61
CA MET A 231 3.44 -0.38 27.74
C MET A 231 2.53 -1.21 28.67
N ASP A 232 2.22 -0.70 29.86
CA ASP A 232 1.39 -1.43 30.83
C ASP A 232 -0.04 -1.68 30.31
N LEU A 233 -0.59 -0.71 29.60
CA LEU A 233 -1.91 -0.85 28.95
C LEU A 233 -1.87 -1.96 27.89
N LYS A 234 -0.86 -1.98 27.03
CA LYS A 234 -0.75 -3.01 25.98
C LYS A 234 -0.49 -4.39 26.56
N LYS A 235 0.34 -4.51 27.60
CA LYS A 235 0.51 -5.76 28.36
C LYS A 235 -0.80 -6.26 28.95
N GLN A 236 -1.60 -5.36 29.54
CA GLN A 236 -2.91 -5.74 30.07
C GLN A 236 -3.83 -6.25 28.96
N ILE A 237 -3.92 -5.53 27.84
CA ILE A 237 -4.71 -5.95 26.68
C ILE A 237 -4.25 -7.32 26.16
N PHE A 238 -2.96 -7.58 26.09
CA PHE A 238 -2.42 -8.86 25.65
C PHE A 238 -2.90 -10.01 26.56
N ARG A 239 -2.90 -9.83 27.88
CA ARG A 239 -3.44 -10.82 28.83
C ARG A 239 -4.94 -11.03 28.64
N ASP A 240 -5.72 -9.95 28.57
CA ASP A 240 -7.18 -10.02 28.43
C ASP A 240 -7.56 -10.72 27.11
N VAL A 241 -6.83 -10.44 26.03
CA VAL A 241 -7.03 -11.05 24.72
C VAL A 241 -6.64 -12.53 24.74
N GLU A 242 -5.50 -12.90 25.32
CA GLU A 242 -5.05 -14.30 25.38
C GLU A 242 -6.07 -15.22 26.08
N GLN A 243 -6.79 -14.71 27.07
CA GLN A 243 -7.80 -15.47 27.81
C GLN A 243 -9.03 -15.86 26.98
N VAL A 244 -9.35 -15.10 25.94
CA VAL A 244 -10.62 -15.25 25.20
C VAL A 244 -10.44 -15.79 23.78
N ILE A 245 -9.27 -15.58 23.16
CA ILE A 245 -9.05 -15.99 21.77
C ILE A 245 -8.78 -17.48 21.66
N PRO A 246 -9.09 -18.10 20.51
CA PRO A 246 -8.68 -19.47 20.22
C PRO A 246 -7.16 -19.68 20.34
N PRO A 247 -6.69 -20.89 20.69
CA PRO A 247 -5.26 -21.20 20.75
C PRO A 247 -4.51 -20.97 19.42
N HIS A 248 -5.22 -21.05 18.30
CA HIS A 248 -4.66 -20.83 16.96
C HIS A 248 -4.57 -19.36 16.55
N ALA A 249 -5.23 -18.46 17.29
CA ALA A 249 -5.32 -17.06 16.95
C ALA A 249 -4.02 -16.31 17.26
N LEU A 250 -3.64 -15.38 16.39
CA LEU A 250 -2.44 -14.55 16.56
C LEU A 250 -2.74 -13.29 17.39
N ILE A 251 -1.74 -12.81 18.14
CA ILE A 251 -1.81 -11.55 18.88
C ILE A 251 -0.80 -10.58 18.26
N CYS A 252 -1.30 -9.53 17.63
CA CYS A 252 -0.47 -8.55 16.92
C CYS A 252 -0.64 -7.16 17.52
N THR A 253 0.39 -6.33 17.38
CA THR A 253 0.37 -4.93 17.82
C THR A 253 0.76 -3.98 16.68
N ASN A 254 0.04 -2.87 16.58
CA ASN A 254 0.34 -1.74 15.71
C ASN A 254 1.20 -0.68 16.42
N THR A 255 1.92 -1.03 17.49
CA THR A 255 2.91 -0.11 18.08
C THR A 255 3.86 0.42 17.01
N SER A 256 4.35 1.65 17.21
CA SER A 256 5.33 2.29 16.32
C SER A 256 6.75 2.32 16.90
N GLY A 257 6.95 1.79 18.11
CA GLY A 257 8.27 1.78 18.74
C GLY A 257 8.40 1.14 20.12
N LEU A 258 7.34 0.60 20.73
CA LEU A 258 7.46 -0.16 21.98
C LEU A 258 7.99 -1.58 21.70
N SER A 259 8.74 -2.13 22.66
CA SER A 259 9.29 -3.47 22.56
C SER A 259 8.19 -4.53 22.52
N ILE A 260 8.15 -5.30 21.43
CA ILE A 260 7.18 -6.38 21.24
C ILE A 260 7.50 -7.57 22.14
N ASP A 261 8.79 -7.83 22.38
CA ASP A 261 9.23 -8.86 23.33
C ASP A 261 8.77 -8.54 24.76
N GLU A 262 8.81 -7.26 25.14
CA GLU A 262 8.34 -6.84 26.46
C GLU A 262 6.82 -7.03 26.60
N MET A 263 6.05 -6.73 25.55
CA MET A 263 4.61 -7.02 25.52
C MET A 263 4.33 -8.53 25.53
N ALA A 264 5.11 -9.33 24.80
CA ALA A 264 4.95 -10.78 24.74
C ALA A 264 5.30 -11.48 26.05
N SER A 265 6.13 -10.88 26.90
CA SER A 265 6.62 -11.47 28.16
C SER A 265 5.52 -11.85 29.17
N VAL A 266 4.31 -11.27 29.02
CA VAL A 266 3.19 -11.53 29.93
C VAL A 266 2.26 -12.65 29.45
N LEU A 267 2.57 -13.23 28.28
CA LEU A 267 1.77 -14.27 27.65
C LEU A 267 2.31 -15.66 27.95
N THR A 268 1.40 -16.61 28.02
CA THR A 268 1.68 -18.04 28.15
C THR A 268 2.22 -18.62 26.85
N ASN A 269 1.70 -18.16 25.70
CA ASN A 269 2.20 -18.57 24.39
C ASN A 269 2.67 -17.35 23.57
N PRO A 270 3.92 -16.88 23.76
CA PRO A 270 4.47 -15.75 23.02
C PRO A 270 4.78 -16.09 21.55
N SER A 271 4.75 -17.37 21.15
CA SER A 271 5.07 -17.78 19.78
C SER A 271 4.08 -17.29 18.72
N ARG A 272 2.89 -16.88 19.15
CA ARG A 272 1.83 -16.30 18.32
C ARG A 272 1.83 -14.77 18.27
N VAL A 273 2.88 -14.13 18.77
CA VAL A 273 3.01 -12.66 18.79
C VAL A 273 3.84 -12.16 17.62
N MET A 274 3.44 -11.04 17.02
CA MET A 274 4.28 -10.23 16.14
C MET A 274 3.84 -8.77 16.10
N GLY A 275 4.67 -7.89 15.56
CA GLY A 275 4.24 -6.53 15.22
C GLY A 275 3.64 -6.47 13.82
N THR A 276 2.57 -5.72 13.68
CA THR A 276 1.93 -5.39 12.40
C THR A 276 1.80 -3.88 12.31
N HIS A 277 2.90 -3.20 11.97
CA HIS A 277 2.96 -1.75 11.95
C HIS A 277 2.39 -1.20 10.63
N PHE A 278 1.13 -0.77 10.70
CA PHE A 278 0.42 -0.05 9.64
C PHE A 278 0.77 1.44 9.69
N PHE A 279 0.86 2.06 8.51
CA PHE A 279 1.13 3.49 8.39
C PHE A 279 -0.17 4.27 8.17
N SER A 280 -0.34 5.38 8.87
CA SER A 280 -1.50 6.24 8.69
C SER A 280 -1.45 6.99 7.34
N PRO A 281 -2.57 7.07 6.59
CA PRO A 281 -3.85 6.36 6.81
C PRO A 281 -3.76 4.88 6.40
N ALA A 282 -4.12 3.96 7.30
CA ALA A 282 -3.93 2.52 7.11
C ALA A 282 -4.68 1.95 5.89
N SER A 283 -5.87 2.46 5.59
CA SER A 283 -6.67 2.06 4.42
C SER A 283 -6.07 2.49 3.07
N VAL A 284 -5.15 3.45 3.07
CA VAL A 284 -4.52 3.98 1.84
C VAL A 284 -3.10 3.45 1.68
N MET A 285 -2.32 3.47 2.77
CA MET A 285 -0.92 3.08 2.75
C MET A 285 -0.75 1.59 2.46
N GLN A 286 0.12 1.29 1.49
CA GLN A 286 0.34 -0.08 1.01
C GLN A 286 1.39 -0.84 1.80
N LEU A 287 2.34 -0.12 2.41
CA LEU A 287 3.39 -0.73 3.22
C LEU A 287 2.81 -1.25 4.53
N LEU A 288 3.21 -2.47 4.90
CA LEU A 288 2.99 -3.06 6.21
C LEU A 288 4.34 -3.57 6.73
N GLU A 289 4.79 -3.00 7.84
CA GLU A 289 6.03 -3.42 8.49
C GLU A 289 5.69 -4.48 9.53
N ASN A 290 6.02 -5.73 9.20
CA ASN A 290 5.85 -6.86 10.10
C ASN A 290 7.11 -7.01 10.95
N VAL A 291 6.97 -6.99 12.26
CA VAL A 291 8.10 -7.00 13.19
C VAL A 291 8.17 -8.36 13.87
N ARG A 292 9.31 -9.05 13.69
CA ARG A 292 9.59 -10.33 14.34
C ARG A 292 9.89 -10.11 15.82
N ALA A 293 9.11 -10.73 16.70
CA ALA A 293 9.47 -10.89 18.11
C ALA A 293 10.40 -12.11 18.25
N SER A 294 11.16 -12.15 19.35
CA SER A 294 12.15 -13.19 19.65
C SER A 294 11.60 -14.62 19.57
N GLN A 295 10.36 -14.81 20.01
CA GLN A 295 9.71 -16.12 20.07
C GLN A 295 8.70 -16.35 18.94
N SER A 296 8.47 -15.39 18.04
CA SER A 296 7.50 -15.53 16.95
C SER A 296 7.76 -16.79 16.13
N SER A 297 6.75 -17.64 16.01
CA SER A 297 6.79 -18.85 15.18
C SER A 297 6.80 -18.50 13.69
N ASP A 298 7.33 -19.40 12.87
CA ASP A 298 7.36 -19.20 11.42
C ASP A 298 5.95 -19.11 10.82
N ARG A 299 4.97 -19.81 11.40
CA ARG A 299 3.55 -19.71 11.04
C ARG A 299 3.02 -18.29 11.27
N THR A 300 3.34 -17.69 12.41
CA THR A 300 2.92 -16.32 12.76
C THR A 300 3.49 -15.33 11.76
N LEU A 301 4.79 -15.43 11.46
CA LEU A 301 5.46 -14.55 10.53
C LEU A 301 4.96 -14.73 9.10
N ALA A 302 4.79 -15.98 8.63
CA ALA A 302 4.22 -16.29 7.33
C ALA A 302 2.81 -15.71 7.18
N THR A 303 1.96 -15.83 8.21
CA THR A 303 0.62 -15.23 8.24
C THR A 303 0.67 -13.72 8.13
N GLY A 304 1.57 -13.07 8.89
CA GLY A 304 1.78 -11.63 8.80
C GLY A 304 2.20 -11.17 7.40
N MET A 305 3.11 -11.91 6.76
CA MET A 305 3.56 -11.61 5.40
C MET A 305 2.42 -11.77 4.38
N ALA A 306 1.45 -12.66 4.64
CA ALA A 306 0.31 -12.95 3.78
C ALA A 306 -0.92 -12.03 3.97
N MET A 307 -0.83 -10.95 4.76
CA MET A 307 -1.96 -10.04 5.03
C MET A 307 -2.42 -9.20 3.83
N GLY A 308 -1.92 -9.44 2.62
CA GLY A 308 -2.33 -8.78 1.36
C GLY A 308 -2.08 -7.27 1.35
N LYS A 309 -0.98 -6.84 1.96
CA LYS A 309 -0.35 -5.52 1.79
C LYS A 309 1.08 -5.75 1.26
N LYS A 310 1.79 -4.69 0.90
CA LYS A 310 3.23 -4.78 0.58
C LYS A 310 4.00 -4.95 1.88
N THR A 311 4.27 -6.19 2.23
CA THR A 311 4.85 -6.56 3.52
C THR A 311 6.38 -6.58 3.48
N VAL A 312 6.97 -6.16 4.60
CA VAL A 312 8.40 -6.32 4.90
C VAL A 312 8.52 -6.96 6.28
N LEU A 313 9.42 -7.93 6.44
CA LEU A 313 9.77 -8.46 7.75
C LEU A 313 10.99 -7.71 8.29
N VAL A 314 10.88 -7.20 9.51
CA VAL A 314 11.94 -6.46 10.22
C VAL A 314 12.17 -7.04 11.62
N GLY A 315 13.32 -6.72 12.22
CA GLY A 315 13.61 -7.08 13.61
C GLY A 315 12.95 -6.13 14.61
N ASN A 316 12.75 -6.61 15.84
CA ASN A 316 12.29 -5.79 16.95
C ASN A 316 13.44 -4.87 17.44
N CYS A 317 13.35 -3.59 17.11
CA CYS A 317 14.27 -2.54 17.56
C CYS A 317 13.51 -1.21 17.69
N ASP A 318 14.09 -0.24 18.39
CA ASP A 318 13.47 1.06 18.62
C ASP A 318 13.08 1.76 17.31
N GLY A 319 11.77 1.96 17.12
CA GLY A 319 11.22 2.57 15.90
C GLY A 319 11.36 1.70 14.64
N PHE A 320 11.69 0.41 14.78
CA PHE A 320 11.81 -0.56 13.71
C PHE A 320 12.70 -0.07 12.55
N VAL A 321 12.23 -0.09 11.31
CA VAL A 321 12.96 0.47 10.18
C VAL A 321 12.36 1.78 9.73
N ALA A 322 11.06 1.86 9.51
CA ALA A 322 10.45 3.05 8.92
C ALA A 322 10.48 4.28 9.85
N THR A 323 10.12 4.11 11.13
CA THR A 323 10.13 5.20 12.11
C THR A 323 11.56 5.62 12.43
N ALA A 324 12.46 4.63 12.61
CA ALA A 324 13.87 4.87 12.80
C ALA A 324 14.44 5.68 11.62
N CYS A 325 14.24 5.26 10.37
CA CYS A 325 14.73 5.98 9.18
C CYS A 325 14.18 7.40 9.01
N SER A 326 13.01 7.67 9.58
CA SER A 326 12.36 8.98 9.51
C SER A 326 12.81 9.91 10.63
N HIS A 327 13.48 9.39 11.66
CA HIS A 327 13.99 10.18 12.77
C HIS A 327 15.27 10.95 12.37
N PRO A 328 15.41 12.24 12.73
CA PRO A 328 16.51 13.09 12.27
C PRO A 328 17.92 12.55 12.58
N THR A 329 18.06 11.76 13.65
CA THR A 329 19.32 11.19 14.14
C THR A 329 19.73 9.89 13.45
N ALA A 330 18.82 9.21 12.74
CA ALA A 330 19.08 7.94 12.06
C ALA A 330 19.77 8.07 10.68
N GLN A 331 20.26 9.27 10.35
CA GLN A 331 21.11 9.50 9.18
C GLN A 331 22.58 9.09 9.40
N ARG A 332 22.90 8.37 10.50
CA ARG A 332 24.22 7.77 10.68
C ARG A 332 24.35 6.46 9.89
N PRO A 333 25.39 6.28 9.06
CA PRO A 333 25.59 5.06 8.29
C PRO A 333 25.98 3.90 9.22
N GLY A 334 25.15 2.85 9.29
CA GLY A 334 25.53 1.61 10.00
C GLY A 334 24.40 0.61 10.32
N CYS A 335 23.16 1.05 10.53
CA CYS A 335 22.17 0.20 11.21
C CYS A 335 21.29 -0.69 10.32
N PHE A 336 21.37 -0.63 8.98
CA PHE A 336 20.35 -1.26 8.14
C PHE A 336 20.91 -1.97 6.89
N GLY A 337 20.33 -3.13 6.56
CA GLY A 337 20.55 -3.79 5.28
C GLY A 337 20.07 -2.89 4.13
N ARG A 338 20.96 -2.57 3.19
CA ARG A 338 20.74 -1.57 2.11
C ARG A 338 19.47 -1.78 1.28
N LYS A 339 18.93 -2.99 1.22
CA LYS A 339 17.79 -3.36 0.35
C LYS A 339 16.42 -2.99 0.93
N VAL A 340 16.21 -3.15 2.25
CA VAL A 340 14.94 -2.83 2.93
C VAL A 340 14.73 -1.32 3.02
N LEU A 341 15.83 -0.58 3.28
CA LEU A 341 15.83 0.88 3.37
C LEU A 341 15.33 1.56 2.09
N THR A 342 15.69 1.03 0.92
CA THR A 342 15.33 1.57 -0.40
C THR A 342 13.83 1.44 -0.67
N LEU A 343 13.23 0.29 -0.33
CA LEU A 343 11.80 0.07 -0.52
C LEU A 343 10.97 0.99 0.38
N ILE A 344 11.31 1.06 1.68
CA ILE A 344 10.61 1.89 2.66
C ILE A 344 10.71 3.37 2.27
N ARG A 345 11.91 3.84 1.90
CA ARG A 345 12.10 5.20 1.40
C ARG A 345 11.28 5.46 0.14
N SER A 346 11.28 4.57 -0.85
CA SER A 346 10.51 4.78 -2.09
C SER A 346 8.99 4.79 -1.88
N MET A 347 8.47 4.03 -0.90
CA MET A 347 7.04 3.99 -0.61
C MET A 347 6.57 5.17 0.25
N LEU A 348 7.39 5.63 1.19
CA LEU A 348 7.11 6.81 2.00
C LEU A 348 7.35 8.12 1.22
N LEU A 349 8.29 8.13 0.27
CA LEU A 349 8.73 9.32 -0.46
C LEU A 349 8.14 9.39 -1.89
N ARG A 350 6.90 8.93 -2.11
CA ARG A 350 6.22 8.90 -3.43
C ARG A 350 5.99 10.26 -4.12
N ARG A 351 6.64 11.34 -3.70
CA ARG A 351 6.69 12.61 -4.43
C ARG A 351 8.14 12.99 -4.70
N PRO A 352 8.47 13.50 -5.90
CA PRO A 352 9.83 13.97 -6.20
C PRO A 352 10.24 14.98 -5.14
N LEU A 353 11.55 14.99 -4.79
CA LEU A 353 12.30 15.85 -3.87
C LEU A 353 11.78 17.29 -3.68
N ALA A 354 10.57 17.38 -3.15
CA ALA A 354 9.86 18.57 -2.75
C ALA A 354 9.18 18.16 -1.46
N TRP A 355 9.83 18.55 -0.38
CA TRP A 355 9.36 18.89 0.95
C TRP A 355 7.89 19.38 1.03
N GLN A 356 6.92 18.60 0.54
CA GLN A 356 5.51 18.99 0.53
C GLN A 356 4.80 18.73 1.87
N TRP A 357 5.47 18.03 2.78
CA TRP A 357 5.25 18.21 4.21
C TRP A 357 6.46 18.96 4.72
N GLY A 358 6.36 20.29 4.73
CA GLY A 358 7.46 21.17 5.11
C GLY A 358 8.16 20.67 6.37
N ARG A 359 9.50 20.78 6.38
CA ARG A 359 10.49 20.43 7.42
C ARG A 359 10.17 20.99 8.82
N TRP A 360 9.05 21.69 8.96
CA TRP A 360 8.63 22.53 10.08
C TRP A 360 7.18 22.30 10.55
N ARG A 361 6.39 21.40 9.94
CA ARG A 361 4.98 21.17 10.37
C ARG A 361 4.75 19.92 11.23
N TRP A 362 5.79 19.13 11.51
CA TRP A 362 5.68 17.95 12.38
C TRP A 362 5.94 18.22 13.87
N ALA A 363 6.35 19.43 14.24
CA ALA A 363 6.39 19.86 15.63
C ALA A 363 6.44 21.40 15.69
N THR A 364 5.29 22.04 15.95
CA THR A 364 5.30 23.36 16.58
C THR A 364 4.06 23.49 17.46
N LEU A 365 4.09 22.78 18.60
CA LEU A 365 3.42 23.29 19.79
C LEU A 365 4.28 24.46 20.28
N LEU A 366 3.97 25.67 19.80
CA LEU A 366 4.49 26.90 20.39
C LEU A 366 3.94 27.00 21.81
N VAL A 367 4.80 26.72 22.79
CA VAL A 367 4.54 27.15 24.17
C VAL A 367 4.55 28.67 24.16
N LYS A 368 3.36 29.26 24.29
CA LYS A 368 3.19 30.70 24.49
C LYS A 368 3.76 31.03 25.87
N ARG A 369 4.95 31.62 25.92
CA ARG A 369 5.49 32.26 27.14
C ARG A 369 4.50 33.35 27.54
N SER A 370 3.78 33.17 28.65
CA SER A 370 2.95 34.21 29.22
C SER A 370 3.85 35.35 29.69
N SER A 371 3.71 36.51 29.06
CA SER A 371 4.19 37.78 29.57
C SER A 371 3.44 38.12 30.85
N GLY A 372 4.10 37.94 31.99
CA GLY A 372 3.70 38.44 33.30
C GLY A 372 4.88 39.18 33.90
N SER A 373 4.72 40.49 34.07
CA SER A 373 5.67 41.45 34.61
C SER A 373 5.92 41.30 36.12
N ASN A 374 7.10 41.80 36.55
CA ASN A 374 7.59 42.09 37.91
C ASN A 374 8.08 40.88 38.74
N ALA A 375 9.24 40.90 39.40
CA ALA A 375 10.05 41.99 39.93
C ALA A 375 11.54 41.58 40.03
N ARG A 376 12.43 42.57 39.90
CA ARG A 376 13.82 42.60 40.41
C ARG A 376 13.78 42.82 41.94
N PRO A 377 14.83 42.57 42.77
CA PRO A 377 16.25 42.98 42.56
C PRO A 377 17.34 41.96 43.02
N LYS A 378 18.48 41.85 42.30
CA LYS A 378 19.86 42.35 42.56
C LYS A 378 20.68 41.67 43.68
N VAL A 379 21.92 41.30 43.29
CA VAL A 379 23.22 41.37 44.03
C VAL A 379 23.36 40.37 45.18
N THR A 380 24.40 39.55 45.32
CA THR A 380 25.81 39.55 44.89
C THR A 380 26.22 38.30 44.12
#